data_AF-A0A6G1EYT6-F1
#
_entry.id   AF-A0A6G1EYT6-F1
#
_cell.length_a   1.000
_cell.length_b   1.000
_cell.length_c   1.000
_cell.angle_alpha   90.00
_cell.angle_beta   90.00
_cell.angle_gamma   90.00
#
_symmetry.space_group_name_H-M   'P 1'
#
loop_
_entity.id
_entity.type
_entity.pdbx_description
1 polymer ?
#
loop_
_entity_poly.entity_id
_entity_poly.type
_entity_poly.pdbx_seq_one_letter_code
_entity_poly.pdbx_strand_id
1 'polypeptide(L)'
;MVHRFFACTSTAPPPAENADIALVTGPPCCGKTSLLFQFAINRATESGRCVVFICRKGRLENSPPFLSQGVDPSHSVLQRIQIKYIEDDEGIRKYFAAFHLLDSFPAAVIIDDFADFFSERCAFFCHLA
;
A
#
# COMPACT_ATOMS: atom_id res chain seq x y z
N MET A 1 -24.27 -5.31 10.46
CA MET A 1 -24.40 -4.96 9.03
C MET A 1 -23.24 -4.04 8.69
N VAL A 2 -22.15 -4.59 8.14
CA VAL A 2 -20.91 -3.84 7.85
C VAL A 2 -21.06 -3.25 6.44
N HIS A 3 -21.17 -1.92 6.34
CA HIS A 3 -21.16 -1.24 5.06
C HIS A 3 -19.74 -1.27 4.48
N ARG A 4 -19.59 -1.84 3.27
CA ARG A 4 -18.35 -1.83 2.47
C ARG A 4 -17.97 -0.38 2.17
N PHE A 5 -16.81 0.06 2.63
CA PHE A 5 -16.31 1.43 2.44
C PHE A 5 -15.64 1.70 1.09
N PHE A 6 -15.53 0.70 0.20
CA PHE A 6 -15.18 0.91 -1.20
C PHE A 6 -15.95 -0.10 -2.06
N ALA A 7 -16.97 0.36 -2.79
CA ALA A 7 -17.67 -0.42 -3.78
C ALA A 7 -17.28 0.09 -5.17
N CYS A 8 -16.45 -0.66 -5.90
CA CYS A 8 -16.34 -0.49 -7.35
C CYS A 8 -17.28 -1.50 -8.02
N THR A 9 -18.45 -1.03 -8.45
CA THR A 9 -19.28 -1.75 -9.40
C THR A 9 -18.88 -1.32 -10.81
N SER A 10 -18.26 -2.21 -11.58
CA SER A 10 -18.28 -2.10 -13.05
C SER A 10 -18.19 -3.48 -13.66
N THR A 11 -19.17 -3.80 -14.51
CA THR A 11 -19.34 -5.06 -15.25
C THR A 11 -18.81 -4.97 -16.69
N ALA A 12 -17.94 -4.02 -17.01
CA ALA A 12 -17.31 -3.91 -18.31
C ALA A 12 -15.93 -4.61 -18.33
N PRO A 13 -15.52 -5.24 -19.46
CA PRO A 13 -14.18 -5.80 -19.59
C PRO A 13 -13.16 -4.68 -19.43
N PRO A 14 -12.10 -4.85 -18.60
CA PRO A 14 -11.20 -3.76 -18.29
C PRO A 14 -10.47 -3.29 -19.57
N PRO A 15 -10.68 -2.04 -20.01
CA PRO A 15 -9.79 -1.43 -20.99
C PRO A 15 -8.39 -1.32 -20.38
N ALA A 16 -7.36 -1.41 -21.22
CA ALA A 16 -5.93 -1.39 -20.87
C ALA A 16 -5.66 -0.65 -19.54
N GLU A 17 -5.23 -1.41 -18.52
CA GLU A 17 -5.14 -0.97 -17.12
C GLU A 17 -4.54 0.43 -17.01
N ASN A 18 -5.39 1.44 -16.75
CA ASN A 18 -4.92 2.68 -16.17
C ASN A 18 -4.28 2.29 -14.83
N ALA A 19 -2.97 2.38 -14.74
CA ALA A 19 -2.26 2.25 -13.48
C ALA A 19 -2.66 3.45 -12.61
N ASP A 20 -3.77 3.32 -11.90
CA ASP A 20 -4.30 4.36 -11.03
C ASP A 20 -3.34 4.57 -9.87
N ILE A 21 -2.54 5.64 -9.94
CA ILE A 21 -1.69 6.09 -8.84
C ILE A 21 -2.56 6.91 -7.90
N ALA A 22 -2.67 6.47 -6.64
CA ALA A 22 -3.40 7.19 -5.59
C ALA A 22 -2.47 7.55 -4.44
N LEU A 23 -2.62 8.77 -3.91
CA LEU A 23 -1.89 9.25 -2.75
C LEU A 23 -2.85 9.48 -1.57
N VAL A 24 -2.57 8.87 -0.43
CA VAL A 24 -3.31 9.08 0.82
C VAL A 24 -2.51 10.03 1.71
N THR A 25 -3.10 11.17 2.04
CA THR A 25 -2.50 12.21 2.89
C THR A 25 -3.36 12.43 4.14
N GLY A 26 -2.72 12.85 5.23
CA GLY A 26 -3.42 13.18 6.47
C GLY A 26 -2.46 13.41 7.64
N PRO A 27 -2.92 14.02 8.74
CA PRO A 27 -2.10 14.28 9.92
C PRO A 27 -1.42 13.02 10.49
N PRO A 28 -0.38 13.17 11.32
CA PRO A 28 0.18 12.07 12.09
C PRO A 28 -0.93 11.34 12.87
N CYS A 29 -0.81 10.02 13.00
CA CYS A 29 -1.74 9.19 13.78
C CYS A 29 -3.21 9.12 13.29
N CYS A 30 -3.55 9.62 12.08
CA CYS A 30 -4.91 9.51 11.55
C CYS A 30 -5.27 8.13 10.94
N GLY A 31 -4.45 7.10 11.15
CA GLY A 31 -4.73 5.73 10.71
C GLY A 31 -4.37 5.39 9.26
N LYS A 32 -3.51 6.18 8.59
CA LYS A 32 -3.08 5.95 7.19
C LYS A 32 -2.49 4.55 6.99
N THR A 33 -1.52 4.15 7.81
CA THR A 33 -0.87 2.84 7.74
C THR A 33 -1.89 1.70 7.86
N SER A 34 -2.84 1.79 8.79
CA SER A 34 -3.93 0.81 8.94
C SER A 34 -4.86 0.78 7.72
N LEU A 35 -5.19 1.95 7.15
CA LEU A 35 -6.00 2.04 5.94
C LEU A 35 -5.29 1.42 4.73
N LEU A 36 -4.00 1.71 4.55
CA LEU A 36 -3.17 1.13 3.50
C LEU A 36 -3.05 -0.39 3.66
N PHE A 37 -2.90 -0.87 4.90
CA PHE A 37 -2.85 -2.30 5.17
C PHE A 37 -4.19 -3.00 4.89
N GLN A 38 -5.31 -2.39 5.29
CA GLN A 38 -6.63 -2.89 4.95
C GLN A 38 -6.87 -2.89 3.43
N PHE A 39 -6.39 -1.87 2.72
CA PHE A 39 -6.41 -1.84 1.27
C PHE A 39 -5.60 -2.99 0.66
N ALA A 40 -4.43 -3.32 1.22
CA ALA A 40 -3.63 -4.46 0.79
C ALA A 40 -4.40 -5.79 0.92
N ILE A 41 -5.09 -6.00 2.05
CA ILE A 41 -5.95 -7.17 2.27
C ILE A 41 -7.07 -7.23 1.23
N ASN A 42 -7.77 -6.12 1.02
CA ASN A 42 -8.88 -6.06 0.07
C ASN A 42 -8.40 -6.37 -1.35
N ARG A 43 -7.27 -5.78 -1.78
CA ARG A 43 -6.68 -6.02 -3.10
C ARG A 43 -6.20 -7.46 -3.28
N ALA A 44 -5.54 -8.04 -2.28
CA ALA A 44 -5.11 -9.44 -2.33
C ALA A 44 -6.29 -10.43 -2.33
N THR A 45 -7.42 -10.05 -1.70
CA THR A 45 -8.66 -10.83 -1.71
C THR A 45 -9.36 -10.73 -3.07
N GLU A 46 -9.50 -9.51 -3.61
CA GLU A 46 -10.20 -9.24 -4.88
C GLU A 46 -9.46 -9.82 -6.09
N SER A 47 -8.14 -9.66 -6.14
CA SER A 47 -7.33 -10.09 -7.28
C SER A 47 -6.86 -11.54 -7.21
N GLY A 48 -6.82 -12.13 -5.99
CA GLY A 48 -6.17 -13.42 -5.75
C GLY A 48 -4.65 -13.42 -5.94
N ARG A 49 -4.03 -12.26 -6.25
CA ARG A 49 -2.60 -12.09 -6.54
C ARG A 49 -1.86 -11.52 -5.34
N CYS A 50 -0.53 -11.52 -5.42
CA CYS A 50 0.32 -10.90 -4.40
C CYS A 50 0.18 -9.38 -4.41
N VAL A 51 0.27 -8.78 -3.22
CA VAL A 51 0.35 -7.33 -3.01
C VAL A 51 1.65 -7.04 -2.28
N VAL A 52 2.38 -6.01 -2.70
CA VAL A 52 3.64 -5.61 -2.05
C VAL A 52 3.38 -4.39 -1.18
N PHE A 53 3.76 -4.48 0.08
CA PHE A 53 3.67 -3.41 1.06
C PHE A 53 5.08 -2.96 1.45
N ILE A 54 5.49 -1.80 0.93
CA ILE A 54 6.77 -1.17 1.21
C ILE A 54 6.59 -0.25 2.41
N CYS A 55 7.46 -0.41 3.41
CA CYS A 55 7.47 0.42 4.60
C CYS A 55 8.86 0.45 5.23
N ARG A 56 9.05 1.33 6.22
CA ARG A 56 10.23 1.31 7.08
C ARG A 56 10.07 0.29 8.19
N LYS A 57 11.14 -0.45 8.48
CA LYS A 57 11.11 -1.49 9.52
C LYS A 57 10.74 -0.89 10.89
N GLY A 58 11.42 0.19 11.27
CA GLY A 58 11.19 0.85 12.55
C GLY A 58 9.77 1.41 12.70
N ARG A 59 9.10 1.81 11.63
CA ARG A 59 7.72 2.34 11.73
C ARG A 59 6.72 1.21 11.95
N LEU A 60 6.81 0.15 11.15
CA LEU A 60 5.89 -0.96 11.23
C LEU A 60 6.01 -1.74 12.55
N GLU A 61 7.23 -1.93 13.06
CA GLU A 61 7.46 -2.66 14.32
C GLU A 61 7.00 -1.86 15.56
N ASN A 62 7.18 -0.53 15.56
CA ASN A 62 6.79 0.31 16.70
C ASN A 62 5.30 0.69 16.68
N SER A 63 4.67 0.67 15.51
CA SER A 63 3.26 1.01 15.33
C SER A 63 2.62 0.09 14.28
N PRO A 64 2.31 -1.16 14.66
CA PRO A 64 1.72 -2.11 13.73
C PRO A 64 0.32 -1.64 13.28
N PRO A 65 -0.07 -1.89 12.01
CA PRO A 65 -1.37 -1.51 11.51
C PRO A 65 -2.49 -2.22 12.27
N PHE A 66 -3.57 -1.50 12.53
CA PHE A 66 -4.78 -2.10 13.11
C PHE A 66 -5.48 -2.94 12.03
N LEU A 67 -5.80 -4.19 12.37
CA LEU A 67 -6.63 -5.05 11.54
C LEU A 67 -8.11 -4.81 11.84
N SER A 68 -8.95 -4.86 10.81
CA SER A 68 -10.39 -4.86 11.02
C SER A 68 -10.83 -6.12 11.77
N GLN A 69 -11.89 -5.99 12.58
CA GLN A 69 -12.45 -7.13 13.31
C GLN A 69 -12.86 -8.23 12.32
N GLY A 70 -12.33 -9.45 12.53
CA GLY A 70 -12.63 -10.62 11.69
C GLY A 70 -11.57 -11.00 10.67
N VAL A 71 -10.43 -10.29 10.60
CA VAL A 71 -9.26 -10.78 9.86
C VAL A 71 -8.61 -11.91 10.67
N ASP A 72 -8.80 -13.14 10.22
CA ASP A 72 -8.14 -14.31 10.81
C ASP A 72 -6.64 -14.31 10.41
N PRO A 73 -5.69 -14.39 11.36
CA PRO A 73 -4.26 -14.53 11.07
C PRO A 73 -3.91 -15.77 10.23
N SER A 74 -4.73 -16.82 10.26
CA SER A 74 -4.56 -18.02 9.45
C SER A 74 -5.02 -17.85 7.99
N HIS A 75 -5.59 -16.69 7.66
CA HIS A 75 -6.17 -16.43 6.36
C HIS A 75 -5.09 -16.40 5.27
N SER A 76 -5.25 -17.25 4.26
CA SER A 76 -4.34 -17.37 3.10
C SER A 76 -4.09 -16.05 2.37
N VAL A 77 -4.93 -15.03 2.54
CA VAL A 77 -4.72 -13.70 1.97
C VAL A 77 -3.52 -12.99 2.60
N LEU A 78 -3.24 -13.16 3.90
CA LEU A 78 -2.07 -12.51 4.51
C LEU A 78 -0.76 -13.06 3.93
N GLN A 79 -0.74 -14.33 3.52
CA GLN A 79 0.40 -14.94 2.83
C GLN A 79 0.67 -14.32 1.44
N ARG A 80 -0.32 -13.62 0.86
CA ARG A 80 -0.19 -12.89 -0.40
C ARG A 80 0.32 -11.46 -0.21
N ILE A 81 0.40 -10.97 1.03
CA ILE A 81 0.94 -9.64 1.32
C ILE A 81 2.43 -9.77 1.60
N GLN A 82 3.25 -9.27 0.69
CA GLN A 82 4.71 -9.26 0.81
C GLN A 82 5.16 -7.93 1.42
N ILE A 83 5.73 -7.97 2.61
CA ILE A 83 6.27 -6.78 3.28
C ILE A 83 7.72 -6.58 2.85
N LYS A 84 8.06 -5.41 2.33
CA LYS A 84 9.43 -5.02 1.98
C LYS A 84 9.87 -3.84 2.83
N TYR A 85 10.90 -4.08 3.63
CA TYR A 85 11.53 -3.03 4.42
C TYR A 85 12.54 -2.26 3.57
N ILE A 86 12.24 -0.99 3.32
CA ILE A 86 13.10 -0.06 2.58
C ILE A 86 13.27 1.20 3.43
N GLU A 87 14.48 1.74 3.49
CA GLU A 87 14.79 2.87 4.37
C GLU A 87 14.91 4.21 3.62
N ASP A 88 15.29 4.18 2.34
CA ASP A 88 15.65 5.36 1.53
C ASP A 88 15.12 5.34 0.08
N ASP A 89 15.26 6.46 -0.62
CA ASP A 89 14.86 6.62 -2.03
C ASP A 89 15.64 5.68 -2.97
N GLU A 90 16.91 5.40 -2.64
CA GLU A 90 17.75 4.50 -3.43
C GLU A 90 17.18 3.07 -3.43
N GLY A 91 16.71 2.59 -2.28
CA GLY A 91 16.04 1.30 -2.17
C GLY A 91 14.73 1.25 -2.97
N ILE A 92 13.94 2.33 -2.99
CA ILE A 92 12.75 2.43 -3.83
C ILE A 92 13.15 2.31 -5.32
N ARG A 93 14.14 3.09 -5.76
CA ARG A 93 14.61 3.07 -7.15
C ARG A 93 15.12 1.69 -7.55
N LYS A 94 15.92 1.04 -6.70
CA LYS A 94 16.40 -0.34 -6.94
C LYS A 94 15.25 -1.33 -7.04
N TYR A 95 14.25 -1.22 -6.17
CA TYR A 95 13.09 -2.09 -6.20
C TYR A 95 12.35 -1.99 -7.53
N PHE A 96 12.02 -0.77 -7.97
CA PHE A 96 11.32 -0.56 -9.25
C PHE A 96 12.20 -0.87 -10.47
N ALA A 97 13.51 -0.62 -10.41
CA ALA A 97 14.44 -1.00 -11.47
C ALA A 97 14.47 -2.52 -11.71
N ALA A 98 14.24 -3.33 -10.66
CA ALA A 98 14.19 -4.78 -10.74
C ALA A 98 12.82 -5.34 -11.20
N PHE A 99 11.83 -4.53 -11.55
CA PHE A 99 10.49 -5.03 -11.94
C PHE A 99 10.52 -5.96 -13.14
N HIS A 100 11.46 -5.74 -14.07
CA HIS A 100 11.65 -6.58 -15.25
C HIS A 100 12.10 -8.02 -14.91
N LEU A 101 12.53 -8.28 -13.67
CA LEU A 101 12.92 -9.61 -13.19
C LEU A 101 11.76 -10.37 -12.54
N LEU A 102 10.57 -9.76 -12.40
CA LEU A 102 9.42 -10.42 -11.79
C LEU A 102 8.73 -11.34 -12.79
N ASP A 103 8.55 -12.62 -12.42
CA ASP A 103 7.77 -13.59 -13.22
C ASP A 103 6.30 -13.16 -13.38
N SER A 104 5.76 -12.46 -12.38
CA SER A 104 4.42 -11.90 -12.40
C SER A 104 4.35 -10.59 -11.61
N PHE A 105 3.61 -9.62 -12.14
CA PHE A 105 3.41 -8.35 -11.44
C PHE A 105 2.49 -8.51 -10.23
N PRO A 106 2.72 -7.79 -9.12
CA PRO A 106 1.77 -7.74 -8.02
C PRO A 106 0.49 -7.01 -8.45
N ALA A 107 -0.63 -7.27 -7.78
CA ALA A 107 -1.88 -6.55 -8.01
C ALA A 107 -1.83 -5.09 -7.51
N ALA A 108 -0.95 -4.80 -6.56
CA ALA A 108 -0.68 -3.44 -6.09
C ALA A 108 0.69 -3.37 -5.43
N VAL A 109 1.30 -2.19 -5.51
CA VAL A 109 2.49 -1.80 -4.74
C VAL A 109 2.07 -0.63 -3.88
N ILE A 110 2.12 -0.81 -2.57
CA ILE A 110 1.70 0.17 -1.58
C ILE A 110 2.97 0.67 -0.88
N ILE A 111 3.13 1.98 -0.78
CA ILE A 111 4.28 2.60 -0.10
C ILE A 111 3.74 3.41 1.07
N ASP A 112 3.99 2.93 2.28
CA ASP A 112 3.64 3.65 3.50
C ASP A 112 4.66 4.75 3.78
N ASP A 113 4.18 5.92 4.24
CA ASP A 113 5.01 7.11 4.48
C ASP A 113 5.91 7.51 3.28
N PHE A 114 5.37 7.47 2.05
CA PHE A 114 6.12 7.77 0.81
C PHE A 114 6.98 9.03 0.86
N ALA A 115 6.48 10.12 1.45
CA ALA A 115 7.21 11.39 1.53
C ALA A 115 8.50 11.29 2.35
N ASP A 116 8.54 10.41 3.35
CA ASP A 116 9.67 10.31 4.27
C ASP A 116 10.92 9.67 3.62
N PHE A 117 10.77 9.00 2.46
CA PHE A 117 11.88 8.40 1.71
C PHE A 117 12.77 9.42 1.03
N PHE A 118 12.27 10.62 0.77
CA PHE A 118 12.99 11.66 0.05
C PHE A 118 13.52 12.67 1.05
N SER A 119 14.81 12.54 1.40
CA SER A 119 15.50 13.47 2.29
C SER A 119 15.87 14.76 1.56
N GLU A 120 14.87 15.59 1.27
CA GLU A 120 15.05 17.02 1.11
C GLU A 120 13.92 17.74 1.82
N ARG A 121 14.24 18.91 2.38
CA ARG A 121 13.34 19.80 3.11
C ARG A 121 12.20 20.30 2.22
N CYS A 122 11.26 19.44 1.87
CA CYS A 122 9.94 19.86 1.42
C CYS A 122 9.06 19.82 2.66
N ALA A 123 9.15 20.89 3.44
CA ALA A 123 7.94 21.38 4.08
C ALA A 123 6.93 21.60 2.94
N PHE A 124 6.14 20.58 2.60
CA PHE A 124 4.87 20.74 1.90
C PHE A 124 3.91 21.45 2.88
N PHE A 125 4.31 22.63 3.35
CA PHE A 125 3.37 23.67 3.65
C PHE A 125 2.77 24.01 2.29
N CYS A 126 1.56 23.51 2.03
CA CYS A 126 0.68 24.11 1.05
C CYS A 126 0.58 25.60 1.39
N HIS A 127 1.43 26.42 0.78
CA HIS A 127 1.03 27.78 0.47
C HIS A 127 -0.01 27.64 -0.63
N LEU A 128 -1.29 27.62 -0.23
CA LEU A 128 -2.33 28.14 -1.09
C LEU A 128 -1.98 29.60 -1.36
N ALA A 129 -1.57 29.87 -2.60
CA ALA A 129 -1.66 31.18 -3.23
C ALA A 129 -2.51 31.01 -4.49
#